data_AF-A0A2R5L262-F1
#
_entry.id   AF-A0A2R5L262-F1
#
_cell.length_a   1.000
_cell.length_b   1.000
_cell.length_c   1.000
_cell.angle_alpha   90.00
_cell.angle_beta   90.00
_cell.angle_gamma   90.00
#
_symmetry.space_group_name_H-M   'P 1'
#
loop_
_entity.id
_entity.type
_entity.pdbx_description
1 polymer ?
#
loop_
_entity_poly.entity_id
_entity_poly.type
_entity_poly.pdbx_seq_one_letter_code
_entity_poly.pdbx_strand_id
1 'polypeptide(L)'
;DIGWITGHTYIVYGPLSNGATTFMFESTPLYPDAGRYWDMVERHKINQFYTAPTAIRAVQKYGSEFVNKYDLSSLRVLGSVGEPINPEAWHWYHDVVGKGKVPIVDTFWQTETG
;
A
#
# COMPACT_ATOMS: atom_id res chain seq x y z
N ASP A 1 10.64 -2.82 -0.34
CA ASP A 1 12.03 -3.28 -0.19
C ASP A 1 12.92 -2.45 -1.13
N ILE A 2 14.08 -2.00 -0.65
CA ILE A 2 15.01 -1.14 -1.40
C ILE A 2 15.85 -1.90 -2.42
N GLY A 3 15.90 -3.23 -2.40
CA GLY A 3 16.57 -4.05 -3.41
C GLY A 3 15.86 -4.05 -4.78
N TRP A 4 14.65 -3.51 -4.86
CA TRP A 4 13.91 -3.32 -6.10
C TRP A 4 13.82 -1.86 -6.49
N ILE A 5 13.60 -1.62 -7.78
CA ILE A 5 13.46 -0.28 -8.31
C ILE A 5 12.31 0.51 -7.64
N THR A 6 11.23 -0.17 -7.21
CA THR A 6 10.13 0.47 -6.46
C THR A 6 10.62 1.12 -5.17
N GLY A 7 11.54 0.47 -4.46
CA GLY A 7 12.13 1.03 -3.25
C GLY A 7 13.11 2.16 -3.54
N HIS A 8 13.89 2.06 -4.62
CA HIS A 8 14.76 3.16 -5.05
C HIS A 8 13.93 4.42 -5.33
N THR A 9 12.95 4.31 -6.22
CA THR A 9 12.20 5.46 -6.73
C THR A 9 11.15 5.96 -5.75
N TYR A 10 10.40 5.08 -5.08
CA TYR A 10 9.21 5.48 -4.31
C TYR A 10 9.34 5.32 -2.78
N ILE A 11 10.45 4.76 -2.27
CA ILE A 11 10.78 4.85 -0.83
C ILE A 11 11.84 5.93 -0.60
N VAL A 12 12.90 5.96 -1.42
CA VAL A 12 14.05 6.85 -1.18
C VAL A 12 14.00 8.10 -2.06
N TYR A 13 14.33 7.99 -3.34
CA TYR A 13 14.66 9.16 -4.16
C TYR A 13 13.46 10.08 -4.40
N GLY A 14 12.32 9.55 -4.82
CA GLY A 14 11.12 10.33 -5.12
C GLY A 14 10.60 11.12 -3.93
N PRO A 15 10.23 10.47 -2.81
CA PRO A 15 9.72 11.18 -1.63
C PRO A 15 10.71 12.18 -1.05
N LEU A 16 11.99 11.80 -0.86
CA LEU A 16 12.98 12.66 -0.23
C LEU A 16 13.36 13.85 -1.11
N SER A 17 13.42 13.67 -2.44
CA SER A 17 13.66 14.80 -3.37
C SER A 17 12.51 15.80 -3.38
N ASN A 18 11.29 15.36 -3.03
CA ASN A 18 10.13 16.23 -2.88
C ASN A 18 9.99 16.84 -1.46
N GLY A 19 10.96 16.61 -0.57
CA GLY A 19 10.88 17.08 0.82
C GLY A 19 9.76 16.43 1.65
N ALA A 20 9.23 15.29 1.19
CA ALA A 20 8.18 14.55 1.88
C ALA A 20 8.76 13.60 2.93
N THR A 21 7.92 13.18 3.87
CA THR A 21 8.24 12.08 4.78
C THR A 21 7.93 10.75 4.11
N THR A 22 8.86 9.80 4.17
CA THR A 22 8.72 8.43 3.63
C THR A 22 8.77 7.41 4.75
N PHE A 23 8.21 6.23 4.52
CA PHE A 23 8.13 5.17 5.51
C PHE A 23 8.97 3.95 5.09
N MET A 24 9.92 3.55 5.95
CA MET A 24 10.70 2.32 5.77
C MET A 24 10.06 1.20 6.59
N PHE A 25 9.55 0.17 5.92
CA PHE A 25 8.87 -0.96 6.55
C PHE A 25 9.75 -2.22 6.48
N GLU A 26 10.16 -2.73 7.64
CA GLU A 26 11.04 -3.91 7.78
C GLU A 26 10.29 -5.21 8.09
N SER A 27 9.00 -5.14 8.45
CA SER A 27 8.18 -6.31 8.77
C SER A 27 7.58 -6.94 7.50
N THR A 28 6.76 -7.97 7.69
CA THR A 28 5.90 -8.55 6.65
C THR A 28 4.44 -8.08 6.84
N PRO A 29 3.58 -8.17 5.80
CA PRO A 29 2.16 -7.78 5.89
C PRO A 29 1.35 -8.53 6.94
N LEU A 30 1.83 -9.71 7.36
CA LEU A 30 1.09 -10.67 8.17
C LEU A 30 1.69 -10.86 9.57
N TYR A 31 2.71 -10.09 9.94
CA TYR A 31 3.34 -10.18 11.26
C TYR A 31 3.14 -8.88 12.06
N PRO A 32 2.57 -8.95 13.28
CA PRO A 32 2.13 -10.15 14.00
C PRO A 32 0.80 -10.74 13.49
N ASP A 33 0.02 -9.97 12.72
CA ASP A 33 -1.21 -10.42 12.06
C ASP A 33 -1.48 -9.66 10.75
N ALA A 34 -2.57 -9.99 10.06
CA ALA A 34 -2.99 -9.35 8.80
C ALA A 34 -3.46 -7.87 8.94
N GLY A 35 -3.45 -7.35 10.16
CA GLY A 35 -3.70 -5.95 10.48
C GLY A 35 -2.47 -5.05 10.34
N ARG A 36 -1.28 -5.62 10.10
CA ARG A 36 -0.01 -4.91 10.25
C ARG A 36 0.12 -3.64 9.39
N TYR A 37 -0.33 -3.69 8.14
CA TYR A 37 -0.30 -2.51 7.27
C TYR A 37 -1.21 -1.39 7.76
N TRP A 38 -2.37 -1.75 8.31
CA TRP A 38 -3.41 -0.82 8.71
C TRP A 38 -3.07 -0.15 10.05
N ASP A 39 -2.49 -0.92 10.98
CA ASP A 39 -1.88 -0.41 12.22
C ASP A 39 -0.85 0.68 11.94
N MET A 40 0.03 0.44 10.96
CA MET A 40 1.04 1.42 10.54
C MET A 40 0.39 2.69 9.96
N VAL A 41 -0.64 2.53 9.13
CA VAL A 41 -1.36 3.67 8.52
C VAL A 41 -2.01 4.54 9.60
N GLU A 42 -2.75 3.94 10.53
CA GLU A 42 -3.43 4.66 11.62
C GLU A 42 -2.41 5.35 12.53
N ARG A 43 -1.40 4.61 13.02
CA ARG A 43 -0.41 5.10 13.98
C ARG A 43 0.40 6.28 13.46
N HIS A 44 0.78 6.25 12.18
CA HIS A 44 1.64 7.26 11.57
C HIS A 44 0.87 8.24 10.68
N LYS A 45 -0.46 8.13 10.61
CA LYS A 45 -1.33 8.95 9.76
C LYS A 45 -0.85 9.00 8.30
N ILE A 46 -0.49 7.83 7.76
CA ILE A 46 0.01 7.71 6.39
C ILE A 46 -1.08 8.18 5.43
N ASN A 47 -0.70 9.01 4.46
CA ASN A 47 -1.63 9.64 3.53
C ASN A 47 -1.63 9.00 2.12
N GLN A 48 -0.64 8.19 1.80
CA GLN A 48 -0.54 7.44 0.54
C GLN A 48 0.02 6.06 0.86
N PHE A 49 -0.62 5.01 0.36
CA PHE A 49 -0.17 3.64 0.60
C PHE A 49 0.07 2.93 -0.73
N TYR A 50 1.29 2.41 -0.91
CA TYR A 50 1.77 1.84 -2.17
C TYR A 50 2.30 0.44 -1.95
N THR A 51 1.73 -0.55 -2.64
CA THR A 51 2.08 -1.96 -2.45
C THR A 51 1.81 -2.78 -3.71
N ALA A 52 2.27 -4.03 -3.72
CA ALA A 52 2.04 -4.96 -4.82
C ALA A 52 0.69 -5.69 -4.68
N PRO A 53 0.01 -6.04 -5.79
CA PRO A 53 -1.23 -6.82 -5.74
C PRO A 53 -1.12 -8.15 -5.00
N THR A 54 0.04 -8.80 -5.03
CA THR A 54 0.30 -10.02 -4.26
C THR A 54 0.13 -9.78 -2.76
N ALA A 55 0.59 -8.64 -2.23
CA ALA A 55 0.41 -8.28 -0.83
C ALA A 55 -1.06 -7.96 -0.52
N ILE A 56 -1.75 -7.26 -1.42
CA ILE A 56 -3.21 -6.98 -1.30
C ILE A 56 -3.98 -8.30 -1.21
N ARG A 57 -3.73 -9.24 -2.13
CA ARG A 57 -4.37 -10.57 -2.11
C ARG A 57 -4.01 -11.36 -0.86
N ALA A 58 -2.77 -11.23 -0.37
CA ALA A 58 -2.34 -11.93 0.83
C ALA A 58 -3.14 -11.49 2.07
N VAL A 59 -3.33 -10.18 2.26
CA VAL A 59 -4.12 -9.66 3.40
C VAL A 59 -5.62 -9.85 3.20
N GLN A 60 -6.13 -9.73 1.97
CA GLN A 60 -7.54 -9.96 1.64
C GLN A 60 -8.05 -11.35 2.06
N LYS A 61 -7.20 -12.39 1.96
CA LYS A 61 -7.53 -13.77 2.37
C LYS A 61 -7.90 -13.92 3.84
N TYR A 62 -7.46 -13.00 4.70
CA TYR A 62 -7.73 -13.02 6.14
C TYR A 62 -9.00 -12.25 6.52
N GLY A 63 -9.77 -11.79 5.55
CA GLY A 63 -11.03 -11.07 5.80
C GLY A 63 -10.84 -9.58 6.06
N SER A 64 -11.96 -8.86 6.06
CA SER A 64 -11.98 -7.39 6.19
C SER A 64 -11.90 -6.94 7.65
N GLU A 65 -12.09 -7.83 8.62
CA GLU A 65 -12.04 -7.53 10.05
C GLU A 65 -10.68 -7.00 10.49
N PHE A 66 -9.58 -7.43 9.88
CA PHE A 66 -8.25 -6.90 10.17
C PHE A 66 -8.07 -5.47 9.64
N VAL A 67 -8.78 -5.09 8.58
CA VAL A 67 -8.76 -3.72 8.06
C VAL A 67 -9.67 -2.81 8.88
N ASN A 68 -10.88 -3.29 9.19
CA ASN A 68 -11.95 -2.51 9.82
C ASN A 68 -11.68 -2.12 11.28
N LYS A 69 -10.64 -2.67 11.90
CA LYS A 69 -10.20 -2.32 13.26
C LYS A 69 -9.49 -0.96 13.34
N TYR A 70 -9.02 -0.43 12.20
CA TYR A 70 -8.13 0.72 12.16
C TYR A 70 -8.79 1.91 11.44
N ASP A 71 -8.50 3.12 11.90
CA ASP A 71 -8.84 4.35 11.22
C ASP A 71 -7.88 4.62 10.05
N LEU A 72 -8.41 4.49 8.84
CA LEU A 72 -7.68 4.70 7.59
C LEU A 72 -8.03 6.04 6.92
N SER A 73 -8.70 6.95 7.63
CA SER A 73 -9.17 8.23 7.09
C SER A 73 -8.06 9.19 6.64
N SER A 74 -6.81 8.95 7.05
CA SER A 74 -5.65 9.71 6.57
C SER A 74 -5.32 9.43 5.10
N LEU A 75 -5.71 8.26 4.57
CA LEU A 75 -5.40 7.85 3.21
C LEU A 75 -6.12 8.72 2.17
N ARG A 76 -5.35 9.16 1.17
CA ARG A 76 -5.83 9.97 0.04
C ARG A 76 -5.58 9.32 -1.31
N VAL A 77 -4.61 8.41 -1.38
CA VAL A 77 -4.32 7.63 -2.60
C VAL A 77 -3.88 6.22 -2.19
N LEU A 78 -4.43 5.22 -2.88
CA LEU A 78 -3.99 3.84 -2.83
C LEU A 78 -3.27 3.53 -4.15
N GLY A 79 -2.10 2.92 -4.09
CA GLY A 79 -1.36 2.55 -5.29
C GLY A 79 -1.08 1.05 -5.38
N SER A 80 -1.05 0.57 -6.62
CA SER A 80 -0.74 -0.80 -7.03
C SER A 80 0.43 -0.79 -8.02
N VAL A 81 1.32 -1.77 -7.95
CA VAL A 81 2.51 -1.86 -8.80
C VAL A 81 3.02 -3.28 -9.00
N GLY A 82 3.69 -3.51 -10.13
CA GLY A 82 4.59 -4.63 -10.39
C GLY A 82 3.94 -5.79 -11.12
N GLU A 83 2.65 -6.01 -10.91
CA GLU A 83 1.86 -7.02 -11.62
C GLU A 83 0.42 -6.51 -11.85
N PRO A 84 -0.33 -7.09 -12.80
CA PRO A 84 -1.73 -6.74 -12.97
C PRO A 84 -2.55 -7.01 -11.70
N ILE A 85 -3.28 -6.00 -11.23
CA ILE A 85 -4.28 -6.17 -10.18
C ILE A 85 -5.57 -6.76 -10.80
N ASN A 86 -6.07 -7.85 -10.23
CA ASN A 86 -7.33 -8.43 -10.71
C ASN A 86 -8.53 -7.59 -10.22
N PRO A 87 -9.68 -7.64 -10.91
CA PRO A 87 -10.86 -6.84 -10.53
C PRO A 87 -11.32 -7.08 -9.09
N GLU A 88 -11.25 -8.32 -8.61
CA GLU A 88 -11.64 -8.67 -7.24
C GLU A 88 -10.78 -7.95 -6.19
N ALA A 89 -9.45 -7.98 -6.32
CA ALA A 89 -8.56 -7.27 -5.40
C ALA A 89 -8.68 -5.75 -5.57
N TRP A 90 -8.94 -5.26 -6.78
CA TRP A 90 -9.21 -3.83 -7.01
C TRP A 90 -10.43 -3.37 -6.21
N HIS A 91 -11.56 -4.05 -6.36
CA HIS A 91 -12.80 -3.72 -5.65
C HIS A 91 -12.61 -3.85 -4.14
N TRP A 92 -11.97 -4.91 -3.67
CA TRP A 92 -11.66 -5.06 -2.24
C TRP A 92 -10.80 -3.90 -1.72
N TYR A 93 -9.74 -3.51 -2.45
CA TYR A 93 -8.85 -2.44 -2.04
C TYR A 93 -9.57 -1.08 -2.02
N HIS A 94 -10.48 -0.84 -2.96
CA HIS A 94 -11.27 0.39 -3.03
C HIS A 94 -12.33 0.44 -1.93
N ASP A 95 -13.09 -0.63 -1.76
CA ASP A 95 -14.29 -0.64 -0.93
C ASP A 95 -13.94 -0.89 0.55
N VAL A 96 -13.03 -1.81 0.83
CA VAL A 96 -12.66 -2.20 2.19
C VAL A 96 -11.60 -1.28 2.78
N VAL A 97 -10.52 -1.03 2.03
CA VAL A 97 -9.40 -0.18 2.50
C VAL A 97 -9.70 1.29 2.24
N GLY A 98 -10.07 1.65 1.01
CA GLY A 98 -10.37 3.02 0.60
C GLY A 98 -11.77 3.54 1.01
N LYS A 99 -12.61 2.70 1.63
CA LYS A 99 -13.99 3.03 2.03
C LYS A 99 -14.85 3.61 0.90
N GLY A 100 -14.56 3.21 -0.34
CA GLY A 100 -15.23 3.70 -1.54
C GLY A 100 -14.93 5.17 -1.91
N LYS A 101 -13.94 5.79 -1.25
CA LYS A 101 -13.63 7.23 -1.39
C LYS A 101 -12.21 7.50 -1.88
N VAL A 102 -11.28 6.59 -1.61
CA VAL A 102 -9.87 6.78 -1.94
C VAL A 102 -9.59 6.25 -3.35
N PRO A 103 -9.08 7.07 -4.27
CA PRO A 103 -8.73 6.61 -5.62
C PRO A 103 -7.60 5.59 -5.57
N ILE A 104 -7.70 4.61 -6.48
CA ILE A 104 -6.64 3.64 -6.75
C ILE A 104 -5.89 4.06 -8.01
N VAL A 105 -4.56 4.10 -7.92
CA VAL A 105 -3.67 4.31 -9.07
C VAL A 105 -2.92 3.01 -9.33
N ASP A 106 -3.25 2.34 -10.43
CA ASP A 106 -2.49 1.20 -10.91
C ASP A 106 -1.33 1.69 -11.79
N THR A 107 -0.12 1.53 -11.28
CA THR A 107 1.09 2.11 -11.89
C THR A 107 1.85 1.05 -12.67
N PHE A 108 1.81 1.17 -13.99
CA PHE A 108 2.62 0.36 -14.89
C PHE A 108 3.95 1.04 -15.20
N TRP A 109 5.05 0.35 -14.91
CA TRP A 109 6.43 0.76 -15.20
C TRP A 109 7.38 -0.42 -14.97
N GLN A 110 8.65 -0.28 -15.36
CA GLN A 110 9.69 -1.30 -15.27
C GLN A 110 11.01 -0.71 -14.74
N THR A 111 11.95 -1.57 -14.32
CA THR A 111 13.28 -1.14 -13.87
C THR A 111 13.98 -0.25 -14.90
N GLU A 112 13.85 -0.55 -16.18
CA GLU A 112 14.44 0.18 -17.29
C GLU A 112 13.82 1.57 -17.52
N THR A 113 12.67 1.84 -16.90
CA THR A 113 11.92 3.11 -17.06
C THR A 113 12.10 4.08 -15.89
N GLY A 114 12.83 3.71 -14.83
CA GLY A 114 13.11 4.63 -13.71
C GLY A 114 13.54 3.99 -12.41
#